data_AF-A0A8B6FG74-F1
#
_entry.id   AF-A0A8B6FG74-F1
#
_cell.length_a   1.000
_cell.length_b   1.000
_cell.length_c   1.000
_cell.angle_alpha   90.00
_cell.angle_beta   90.00
_cell.angle_gamma   90.00
#
_symmetry.space_group_name_H-M   'P 1'
#
loop_
_entity.id
_entity.type
_entity.pdbx_description
1 polymer ?
#
loop_
_entity_poly.entity_id
_entity_poly.type
_entity_poly.pdbx_seq_one_letter_code
_entity_poly.pdbx_strand_id
1 'polypeptide(L)'
;MEGLQLTAFILVTFTIVISVNASNSTQVQCFKCNGVPKMEDCGHTVTCGEHEECYVRRSVGTVGNVLYESGCISRQVCKQLSQIGRKRSTERRKRAFVNCLQCCNSELCNKHLCTKQ
;
A
#
# COMPACT_ATOMS: atom_id res chain seq x y z
N MET A 1 -38.63 -22.29 39.96
CA MET A 1 -37.44 -21.42 39.86
C MET A 1 -36.71 -21.66 38.53
N GLU A 2 -37.44 -21.74 37.41
CA GLU A 2 -36.87 -22.16 36.11
C GLU A 2 -36.84 -21.03 35.08
N GLY A 3 -37.70 -20.01 35.24
CA GLY A 3 -37.77 -18.86 34.34
C GLY A 3 -36.61 -17.87 34.44
N LEU A 4 -35.94 -17.76 35.60
CA LEU A 4 -34.78 -16.86 35.76
C LEU A 4 -33.52 -17.37 35.04
N GLN A 5 -33.42 -18.68 34.81
CA GLN A 5 -32.23 -19.30 34.26
C GLN A 5 -32.19 -19.17 32.74
N LEU A 6 -33.36 -19.32 32.07
CA LEU A 6 -33.49 -19.08 30.63
C LEU A 6 -33.22 -17.62 30.25
N THR A 7 -33.69 -16.64 31.03
CA THR A 7 -33.45 -15.22 30.73
C THR A 7 -31.97 -14.85 30.86
N ALA A 8 -31.26 -15.42 31.84
CA ALA A 8 -29.82 -15.25 31.99
C ALA A 8 -29.04 -15.80 30.78
N PHE A 9 -29.38 -16.98 30.27
CA PHE A 9 -28.73 -17.56 29.09
C PHE A 9 -28.94 -16.73 27.81
N ILE A 10 -30.14 -16.15 27.63
CA ILE A 10 -30.45 -15.30 26.47
C ILE A 10 -29.64 -14.00 26.52
N LEU A 11 -29.51 -13.38 27.71
CA LEU A 11 -28.72 -12.16 27.87
C LEU A 11 -27.21 -12.40 27.68
N VAL A 12 -26.70 -13.52 28.19
CA VAL A 12 -25.29 -13.91 28.02
C VAL A 12 -24.97 -14.17 26.56
N THR A 13 -25.85 -14.86 25.82
CA THR A 13 -25.63 -15.08 24.38
C THR A 13 -25.72 -13.79 23.56
N PHE A 14 -26.67 -12.89 23.87
CA PHE A 14 -26.79 -11.58 23.21
C PHE A 14 -25.54 -10.70 23.39
N THR A 15 -24.98 -10.66 24.60
CA THR A 15 -23.78 -9.86 24.90
C THR A 15 -22.53 -10.39 24.19
N ILE A 16 -22.38 -11.71 24.05
CA ILE A 16 -21.25 -12.34 23.35
C ILE A 16 -21.31 -12.04 21.84
N VAL A 17 -22.49 -12.00 21.23
CA VAL A 17 -22.65 -11.75 19.78
C VAL A 17 -22.32 -10.31 19.39
N ILE A 18 -22.49 -9.34 20.30
CA ILE A 18 -22.21 -7.92 20.02
C ILE A 18 -20.69 -7.65 19.95
N SER A 19 -19.88 -8.34 20.77
CA SER A 19 -18.44 -8.08 20.93
C SER A 19 -17.53 -8.70 19.86
N VAL A 20 -18.03 -9.53 18.95
CA VAL A 20 -17.21 -10.19 17.89
C VAL A 20 -16.99 -9.35 16.63
N ASN A 21 -17.46 -8.10 16.58
CA ASN A 21 -17.37 -7.24 15.38
C ASN A 21 -16.11 -6.34 15.37
N ALA A 22 -14.96 -6.86 15.81
CA ALA A 22 -13.68 -6.16 15.69
C ALA A 22 -12.99 -6.57 14.37
N SER A 23 -13.35 -5.88 13.28
CA SER A 23 -12.64 -6.01 12.00
C SER A 23 -11.23 -5.42 12.15
N ASN A 24 -10.22 -6.27 12.37
CA ASN A 24 -8.81 -5.86 12.36
C ASN A 24 -8.35 -5.53 10.93
N SER A 25 -8.85 -4.43 10.37
CA SER A 25 -8.26 -3.84 9.17
C SER A 25 -6.95 -3.18 9.59
N THR A 26 -5.83 -3.87 9.39
CA THR A 26 -4.49 -3.31 9.59
C THR A 26 -4.24 -2.28 8.49
N GLN A 27 -4.73 -1.06 8.72
CA GLN A 27 -4.55 0.04 7.79
C GLN A 27 -3.09 0.49 7.84
N VAL A 28 -2.39 0.40 6.70
CA VAL A 28 -0.96 0.73 6.60
C VAL A 28 -0.74 2.19 6.22
N GLN A 29 0.23 2.86 6.83
CA GLN A 29 0.71 4.17 6.37
C GLN A 29 1.91 4.04 5.45
N CYS A 30 1.97 4.89 4.44
CA CYS A 30 3.05 4.94 3.45
C CYS A 30 3.52 6.37 3.24
N PHE A 31 4.77 6.54 2.82
CA PHE A 31 5.22 7.82 2.27
C PHE A 31 4.53 8.09 0.92
N LYS A 32 4.11 9.34 0.68
CA LYS A 32 3.42 9.75 -0.55
C LYS A 32 4.02 11.03 -1.10
N CYS A 33 4.59 10.92 -2.29
CA CYS A 33 5.11 12.06 -3.04
C CYS A 33 4.88 11.88 -4.54
N ASN A 34 4.82 12.99 -5.25
CA ASN A 34 4.64 12.99 -6.70
C ASN A 34 5.78 13.78 -7.37
N GLY A 35 6.87 13.08 -7.71
CA GLY A 35 7.98 13.64 -8.47
C GLY A 35 9.03 14.35 -7.62
N VAL A 36 9.61 13.65 -6.65
CA VAL A 36 10.79 14.12 -5.88
C VAL A 36 12.10 13.59 -6.48
N PRO A 37 13.21 14.34 -6.41
CA PRO A 37 14.48 13.91 -7.01
C PRO A 37 15.13 12.74 -6.24
N LYS A 38 14.86 12.62 -4.94
CA LYS A 38 15.29 11.52 -4.09
C LYS A 38 14.14 11.04 -3.20
N MET A 39 14.10 9.75 -2.90
CA MET A 39 13.02 9.18 -2.07
C MET A 39 13.10 9.70 -0.62
N GLU A 40 14.29 10.05 -0.15
CA GLU A 40 14.53 10.60 1.19
C GLU A 40 13.92 11.99 1.37
N ASP A 41 13.70 12.73 0.29
CA ASP A 41 13.05 14.04 0.30
C ASP A 41 11.52 13.94 0.52
N CYS A 42 10.98 12.71 0.53
CA CYS A 42 9.56 12.48 0.70
C CYS A 42 9.14 12.50 2.18
N GLY A 43 8.59 13.63 2.64
CA GLY A 43 8.18 13.83 4.04
C GLY A 43 6.70 13.57 4.35
N HIS A 44 5.84 13.44 3.34
CA HIS A 44 4.39 13.28 3.55
C HIS A 44 4.01 11.82 3.69
N THR A 45 3.10 11.52 4.62
CA THR A 45 2.52 10.18 4.82
C THR A 45 1.05 10.16 4.43
N VAL A 46 0.56 8.97 4.09
CA VAL A 46 -0.85 8.71 3.78
C VAL A 46 -1.24 7.35 4.32
N THR A 47 -2.46 7.22 4.79
CA THR A 47 -3.05 5.94 5.19
C THR A 47 -3.72 5.28 3.99
N CYS A 48 -3.36 4.03 3.69
CA CYS A 48 -3.87 3.31 2.53
C CYS A 48 -5.22 2.63 2.79
N GLY A 49 -5.96 2.34 1.72
CA GLY A 49 -7.18 1.56 1.79
C GLY A 49 -6.95 0.08 2.11
N GLU A 50 -8.03 -0.64 2.43
CA GLU A 50 -7.98 -2.06 2.81
C GLU A 50 -7.27 -2.94 1.78
N HIS A 51 -7.42 -2.65 0.48
CA HIS A 51 -6.81 -3.44 -0.60
C HIS A 51 -5.61 -2.76 -1.24
N GLU A 52 -5.01 -1.82 -0.54
CA GLU A 52 -3.84 -1.07 -0.98
C GLU A 52 -2.60 -1.43 -0.17
N GLU A 53 -1.44 -1.12 -0.73
CA GLU A 53 -0.13 -1.25 -0.10
C GLU A 53 0.81 -0.15 -0.58
N CYS A 54 1.95 0.01 0.07
CA CYS A 54 2.89 1.07 -0.29
C CYS A 54 3.60 0.75 -1.60
N TYR A 55 3.84 1.76 -2.43
CA TYR A 55 4.69 1.63 -3.62
C TYR A 55 5.73 2.74 -3.75
N VAL A 56 6.75 2.48 -4.57
CA VAL A 56 7.66 3.47 -5.15
C VAL A 56 7.82 3.18 -6.63
N ARG A 57 7.74 4.24 -7.44
CA ARG A 57 8.09 4.26 -8.86
C ARG A 57 9.28 5.20 -9.05
N ARG A 58 10.36 4.70 -9.64
CA ARG A 58 11.49 5.51 -10.10
C ARG A 58 11.43 5.61 -11.63
N SER A 59 11.42 6.83 -12.14
CA SER A 59 11.43 7.11 -13.57
C SER A 59 12.61 8.02 -13.94
N VAL A 60 13.16 7.84 -15.14
CA VAL A 60 14.14 8.74 -15.74
C VAL A 60 13.50 9.46 -16.92
N GLY A 61 13.40 10.79 -16.81
CA GLY A 61 12.90 11.64 -17.88
C GLY A 61 13.84 11.67 -19.09
N THR A 62 13.37 12.26 -20.19
CA THR A 62 14.12 12.31 -21.46
C THR A 62 15.42 13.11 -21.38
N VAL A 63 15.53 14.02 -20.40
CA VAL A 63 16.73 14.82 -20.12
C VAL A 63 17.59 14.20 -19.01
N GLY A 64 17.32 12.95 -18.62
CA GLY A 64 18.10 12.22 -17.61
C GLY A 64 17.70 12.52 -16.16
N ASN A 65 16.72 13.39 -15.91
CA ASN A 65 16.25 13.70 -14.57
C ASN A 65 15.56 12.49 -13.93
N VAL A 66 15.98 12.12 -12.73
CA VAL A 66 15.35 11.05 -11.94
C VAL A 66 14.19 11.64 -11.15
N LEU A 67 13.04 10.95 -11.18
CA LEU A 67 11.86 11.29 -10.40
C LEU A 67 11.37 10.07 -9.64
N TYR A 68 11.06 10.25 -8.37
CA TYR A 68 10.41 9.27 -7.51
C TYR A 68 8.96 9.68 -7.25
N GLU A 69 8.07 8.71 -7.40
CA GLU A 69 6.66 8.80 -7.07
C GLU A 69 6.33 7.67 -6.09
N SER A 70 5.55 7.96 -5.06
CA SER A 70 5.22 7.01 -3.99
C SER A 70 3.81 7.25 -3.44
N GLY A 71 3.27 6.24 -2.78
CA GLY A 71 1.97 6.33 -2.12
C GLY A 71 1.33 4.96 -1.94
N CYS A 72 0.00 4.93 -2.05
CA CYS A 72 -0.80 3.72 -2.01
C CYS A 72 -1.09 3.22 -3.43
N ILE A 73 -1.04 1.90 -3.62
CA ILE A 73 -1.45 1.24 -4.85
C ILE A 73 -2.24 -0.01 -4.50
N SER A 74 -3.19 -0.41 -5.36
CA SER A 74 -3.87 -1.70 -5.22
C SER A 74 -2.87 -2.86 -5.22
N ARG A 75 -3.04 -3.80 -4.27
CA ARG A 75 -2.23 -5.03 -4.19
C ARG A 75 -2.27 -5.83 -5.50
N GLN A 76 -3.39 -5.81 -6.22
CA GLN A 76 -3.53 -6.50 -7.50
C GLN A 76 -2.68 -5.82 -8.59
N VAL A 77 -2.71 -4.49 -8.65
CA VAL A 77 -1.92 -3.72 -9.62
C VAL A 77 -0.42 -3.92 -9.34
N CYS A 78 -0.01 -3.93 -8.07
CA CYS A 78 1.39 -4.20 -7.74
C CYS A 78 1.85 -5.59 -8.23
N LYS A 79 1.04 -6.64 -7.99
CA LYS A 79 1.34 -8.00 -8.47
C LYS A 79 1.50 -8.06 -9.99
N GLN A 80 0.72 -7.27 -10.75
CA GLN A 80 0.83 -7.23 -12.21
C GLN A 80 2.06 -6.43 -12.67
N LEU A 81 2.30 -5.26 -12.10
CA LEU A 81 3.37 -4.38 -12.56
C LEU A 81 4.78 -4.86 -12.17
N SER A 82 4.92 -5.56 -11.03
CA SER A 82 6.16 -6.25 -10.66
C SER A 82 6.56 -7.35 -11.66
N GLN A 83 5.61 -7.89 -12.42
CA GLN A 83 5.86 -8.83 -13.52
C GLN A 83 6.23 -8.11 -14.83
N ILE A 84 5.67 -6.91 -15.07
CA ILE A 84 5.88 -6.13 -16.31
C ILE A 84 7.18 -5.33 -16.27
N GLY A 85 7.65 -4.88 -15.09
CA GLY A 85 8.93 -4.17 -14.93
C GLY A 85 10.18 -4.98 -15.35
N ARG A 86 10.02 -6.27 -15.66
CA ARG A 86 11.06 -7.13 -16.24
C ARG A 86 11.09 -7.12 -17.78
N LYS A 87 10.02 -6.69 -18.45
CA LYS A 87 9.99 -6.57 -19.90
C LYS A 87 10.32 -5.13 -20.26
N ARG A 88 11.56 -4.90 -20.72
CA ARG A 88 11.94 -3.68 -21.45
C ARG A 88 10.86 -3.44 -22.50
N SER A 89 10.04 -2.41 -22.32
CA SER A 89 9.15 -1.95 -23.37
C SER A 89 10.04 -1.49 -24.53
N THR A 90 10.08 -2.29 -25.60
CA THR A 90 10.70 -1.97 -26.89
C THR A 90 9.96 -0.85 -27.62
N GLU A 91 8.84 -0.37 -27.08
CA GLU A 91 8.05 0.70 -27.66
C GLU A 91 8.60 2.08 -27.26
N ARG A 92 9.35 2.65 -28.20
CA ARG A 92 10.05 3.93 -28.20
C ARG A 92 9.08 5.13 -28.14
N ARG A 93 8.20 5.21 -27.14
CA ARG A 93 7.44 6.44 -26.85
C ARG A 93 8.26 7.33 -25.93
N LYS A 94 8.38 8.62 -26.28
CA LYS A 94 9.07 9.73 -25.58
C LYS A 94 8.56 10.00 -24.13
N ARG A 95 8.28 8.98 -23.35
CA ARG A 95 7.77 9.06 -21.97
C ARG A 95 8.87 8.60 -21.02
N ALA A 96 8.90 9.17 -19.82
CA ALA A 96 9.88 8.83 -18.80
C ALA A 96 10.02 7.31 -18.67
N PHE A 97 11.25 6.82 -18.74
CA PHE A 97 11.56 5.40 -18.67
C PHE A 97 11.40 4.99 -17.20
N VAL A 98 10.48 4.05 -16.90
CA VAL A 98 10.30 3.52 -15.55
C VAL A 98 11.38 2.47 -15.33
N ASN A 99 12.30 2.75 -14.41
CA ASN A 99 13.46 1.90 -14.16
C ASN A 99 13.21 0.93 -13.02
N CYS A 100 12.33 1.32 -12.09
CA CYS A 100 12.00 0.52 -10.92
C CYS A 100 10.56 0.82 -10.50
N LEU A 101 9.85 -0.26 -10.15
CA LEU A 101 8.59 -0.21 -9.43
C LEU A 101 8.61 -1.33 -8.39
N GLN A 102 8.49 -0.96 -7.12
CA GLN A 102 8.47 -1.90 -6.00
C GLN A 102 7.32 -1.57 -5.07
N CYS A 103 6.82 -2.58 -4.37
CA CYS A 103 5.80 -2.42 -3.35
C CYS A 103 6.17 -3.19 -2.09
N CYS A 104 5.56 -2.81 -0.98
CA CYS A 104 5.73 -3.43 0.32
C CYS A 104 4.48 -3.20 1.17
N ASN A 105 4.28 -4.06 2.18
CA ASN A 105 3.08 -4.09 3.01
C ASN A 105 3.46 -4.08 4.50
N SER A 106 4.08 -2.98 4.93
CA SER A 106 4.34 -2.69 6.35
C SER A 106 4.43 -1.18 6.56
N GLU A 107 4.33 -0.74 7.81
CA GLU A 107 4.26 0.69 8.14
C GLU A 107 5.49 1.45 7.62
N LEU A 108 5.24 2.49 6.82
CA LEU A 108 6.25 3.39 6.23
C LEU A 108 7.37 2.65 5.45
N CYS A 109 7.09 1.45 4.96
CA CYS A 109 8.09 0.55 4.39
C CYS A 109 8.71 1.07 3.08
N ASN A 110 8.04 1.99 2.40
CA ASN A 110 8.44 2.46 1.09
C ASN A 110 9.57 3.51 1.11
N LYS A 111 10.15 3.81 2.28
CA LYS A 111 11.23 4.79 2.45
C LYS A 111 12.50 4.49 1.65
N HIS A 112 12.85 3.22 1.47
CA HIS A 112 14.13 2.79 0.89
C HIS A 112 14.00 1.94 -0.38
N LEU A 113 12.80 1.88 -0.95
CA LEU A 113 12.57 1.16 -2.21
C LEU A 113 13.18 1.91 -3.39
N CYS A 114 13.56 1.16 -4.43
CA CYS A 114 14.14 1.68 -5.66
C CYS A 114 15.44 2.52 -5.49
N THR A 115 16.20 2.29 -4.41
CA THR A 115 17.46 2.99 -4.10
C THR A 115 18.70 2.39 -4.76
N LYS A 116 18.61 1.18 -5.33
CA LYS A 116 19.71 0.50 -6.03
C LYS A 116 19.62 0.76 -7.54
N GLN A 117 20.74 1.10 -8.16
CA GLN A 117 20.92 1.24 -9.62
C GLN A 117 21.41 -0.05 -10.24
#